data_AF-A0ABD5YYD7-F1
#
_entry.id   AF-A0ABD5YYD7-F1
#
_cell.length_a   1.000
_cell.length_b   1.000
_cell.length_c   1.000
_cell.angle_alpha   90.00
_cell.angle_beta   90.00
_cell.angle_gamma   90.00
#
_symmetry.space_group_name_H-M   'P 1'
#
loop_
_entity.id
_entity.type
_entity.pdbx_description
1 polymer ?
#
loop_
_entity_poly.entity_id
_entity_poly.type
_entity_poly.pdbx_seq_one_letter_code
_entity_poly.pdbx_strand_id
1 'polypeptide(L)'
;MKSVSSHSEKPPWHLWFVAVFFILLYAAGAYDYLMILELNEAYLSAENYGTAQIAYFTDYPLLPRIFWTIGIASGLVAPLLLLLRTRWAVWLTLISAASQACLSFITFGFMNRWDMFGPQMSIFDASIVLITFGLYLYCRRMAARGVLR
;
A
#
# COMPACT_ATOMS: atom_id res chain seq x y z
N MET A 1 32.24 19.98 -25.46
CA MET A 1 30.88 19.79 -24.88
C MET A 1 30.60 18.29 -24.88
N LYS A 2 30.67 17.60 -23.72
CA LYS A 2 30.46 16.14 -23.65
C LYS A 2 28.99 15.85 -23.93
N SER A 3 28.69 15.06 -24.96
CA SER A 3 27.32 14.60 -25.24
C SER A 3 26.83 13.79 -24.04
N VAL A 4 25.80 14.27 -23.36
CA VAL A 4 25.07 13.47 -22.38
C VAL A 4 24.27 12.45 -23.18
N SER A 5 24.86 11.28 -23.40
CA SER A 5 24.15 10.12 -23.92
C SER A 5 23.10 9.72 -22.88
N SER A 6 21.82 9.95 -23.18
CA SER A 6 20.70 9.43 -22.40
C SER A 6 20.59 7.92 -22.61
N HIS A 7 21.49 7.16 -21.99
CA HIS A 7 21.38 5.71 -21.96
C HIS A 7 20.24 5.33 -21.01
N SER A 8 19.04 5.12 -21.58
CA SER A 8 17.98 4.46 -20.82
C SER A 8 18.47 3.05 -20.49
N GLU A 9 18.72 2.78 -19.21
CA GLU A 9 19.14 1.45 -18.80
C GLU A 9 18.07 0.41 -19.14
N LYS A 10 18.50 -0.77 -19.58
CA LYS A 10 17.60 -1.90 -19.80
C LYS A 10 16.90 -2.23 -18.46
N PRO A 11 15.59 -2.52 -18.45
CA PRO A 11 14.91 -2.82 -17.21
C PRO A 11 15.49 -4.11 -16.60
N PRO A 12 15.93 -4.07 -15.34
CA PRO A 12 16.45 -5.27 -14.67
C PRO A 12 15.31 -6.26 -14.39
N TRP A 13 15.63 -7.56 -14.33
CA TRP A 13 14.63 -8.62 -14.12
C TRP A 13 13.77 -8.41 -12.85
N HIS A 14 14.40 -7.91 -11.78
CA HIS A 14 13.74 -7.70 -10.50
C HIS A 14 12.64 -6.62 -10.56
N LEU A 15 12.64 -5.74 -11.56
CA LEU A 15 11.56 -4.76 -11.75
C LEU A 15 10.22 -5.44 -11.99
N TRP A 16 10.22 -6.48 -12.82
CA TRP A 16 9.02 -7.24 -13.15
C TRP A 16 8.51 -8.03 -11.95
N PHE A 17 9.43 -8.71 -11.24
CA PHE A 17 9.09 -9.46 -10.03
C PHE A 17 8.49 -8.55 -8.96
N VAL A 18 9.13 -7.42 -8.66
CA VAL A 18 8.64 -6.44 -7.68
C VAL A 18 7.26 -5.91 -8.07
N ALA A 19 7.05 -5.58 -9.34
CA ALA A 19 5.76 -5.06 -9.79
C ALA A 19 4.65 -6.11 -9.65
N VAL A 20 4.87 -7.35 -10.08
CA VAL A 20 3.87 -8.43 -9.93
C VAL A 20 3.58 -8.72 -8.46
N PHE A 21 4.62 -8.80 -7.63
CA PHE A 21 4.45 -8.98 -6.19
C PHE A 21 3.55 -7.91 -5.57
N PHE A 22 3.79 -6.63 -5.86
CA PHE A 22 2.99 -5.54 -5.32
C PHE A 22 1.59 -5.46 -5.93
N ILE A 23 1.39 -5.86 -7.18
CA ILE A 23 0.04 -5.99 -7.76
C ILE A 23 -0.78 -7.00 -6.94
N LEU A 24 -0.21 -8.18 -6.67
CA LEU A 24 -0.90 -9.21 -5.89
C LEU A 24 -1.16 -8.76 -4.46
N LEU A 25 -0.16 -8.15 -3.82
CA LEU A 25 -0.30 -7.62 -2.46
C LEU A 25 -1.44 -6.59 -2.35
N TYR A 26 -1.46 -5.60 -3.24
CA TYR A 26 -2.48 -4.56 -3.22
C TYR A 26 -3.84 -5.04 -3.72
N ALA A 27 -3.89 -6.06 -4.58
CA ALA A 27 -5.15 -6.71 -4.94
C ALA A 27 -5.78 -7.42 -3.72
N ALA A 28 -4.97 -8.13 -2.92
CA ALA A 28 -5.44 -8.71 -1.66
C ALA A 28 -5.90 -7.63 -0.67
N GLY A 29 -5.12 -6.55 -0.50
CA GLY A 29 -5.51 -5.44 0.36
C GLY A 29 -6.77 -4.69 -0.13
N ALA A 30 -6.99 -4.61 -1.44
CA ALA A 30 -8.20 -4.02 -2.00
C ALA A 30 -9.43 -4.90 -1.78
N TYR A 31 -9.26 -6.23 -1.87
CA TYR A 31 -10.32 -7.17 -1.52
C TYR A 31 -10.70 -7.05 -0.04
N ASP A 32 -9.72 -7.09 0.86
CA ASP A 32 -9.92 -6.87 2.31
C ASP A 32 -10.64 -5.54 2.60
N TYR A 33 -10.15 -4.45 2.01
CA TYR A 33 -10.76 -3.12 2.13
C TYR A 33 -12.24 -3.10 1.77
N LEU A 34 -12.62 -3.72 0.64
CA LEU A 34 -14.02 -3.78 0.21
C LEU A 34 -14.85 -4.62 1.16
N MET A 35 -14.38 -5.81 1.53
CA MET A 35 -15.10 -6.71 2.43
C MET A 35 -15.31 -6.10 3.81
N ILE A 36 -14.32 -5.37 4.35
CA ILE A 36 -14.45 -4.71 5.65
C ILE A 36 -15.41 -3.53 5.60
N LEU A 37 -15.32 -2.65 4.59
CA LEU A 37 -16.22 -1.49 4.51
C LEU A 37 -17.67 -1.85 4.20
N GLU A 38 -17.89 -2.97 3.52
CA GLU A 38 -19.22 -3.54 3.29
C GLU A 38 -19.73 -4.36 4.48
N LEU A 39 -18.91 -4.56 5.52
CA LEU A 39 -19.18 -5.45 6.64
C LEU A 39 -19.65 -6.83 6.18
N ASN A 40 -18.97 -7.40 5.18
CA ASN A 40 -19.35 -8.66 4.57
C ASN A 40 -19.29 -9.80 5.60
N GLU A 41 -20.45 -10.33 5.99
CA GLU A 41 -20.57 -11.30 7.08
C GLU A 41 -19.76 -12.58 6.85
N ALA A 42 -19.75 -13.09 5.61
CA ALA A 42 -19.00 -14.31 5.28
C ALA A 42 -17.49 -14.11 5.41
N TYR A 43 -16.98 -12.95 4.94
CA TYR A 43 -15.57 -12.60 5.08
C TYR A 43 -15.17 -12.40 6.54
N LEU A 44 -15.94 -11.60 7.28
CA LEU A 44 -15.69 -11.31 8.69
C LEU A 44 -15.72 -12.59 9.54
N SER A 45 -16.66 -13.50 9.26
CA SER A 45 -16.70 -14.80 9.92
C SER A 45 -15.50 -15.67 9.56
N ALA A 46 -15.05 -15.68 8.29
CA ALA A 46 -13.89 -16.45 7.86
C ALA A 46 -12.59 -15.96 8.52
N GLU A 47 -12.46 -14.64 8.69
CA GLU A 47 -11.33 -13.99 9.37
C GLU A 47 -11.48 -13.97 10.91
N ASN A 48 -12.54 -14.61 11.44
CA ASN A 48 -12.84 -14.73 12.87
C ASN A 48 -12.98 -13.39 13.60
N TYR A 49 -13.60 -12.39 12.97
CA TYR A 49 -13.87 -11.10 13.58
C TYR A 49 -14.91 -11.23 14.70
N GLY A 50 -14.55 -10.78 15.91
CA GLY A 50 -15.46 -10.67 17.04
C GLY A 50 -16.35 -9.43 17.00
N THR A 51 -17.36 -9.38 17.86
CA THR A 51 -18.31 -8.24 17.94
C THR A 51 -17.63 -6.89 18.13
N ALA A 52 -16.58 -6.81 18.95
CA ALA A 52 -15.82 -5.58 19.15
C ALA A 52 -15.08 -5.11 17.87
N GLN A 53 -14.53 -6.05 17.09
CA GLN A 53 -13.82 -5.77 15.85
C GLN A 53 -14.79 -5.36 14.72
N ILE A 54 -15.97 -5.95 14.68
CA ILE A 54 -17.04 -5.52 13.76
C ILE A 54 -17.51 -4.10 14.12
N ALA A 55 -17.74 -3.85 15.41
CA ALA A 55 -18.13 -2.52 15.90
C ALA A 55 -17.07 -1.45 15.59
N TYR A 56 -15.78 -1.80 15.62
CA TYR A 56 -14.68 -0.91 15.22
C TYR A 56 -14.85 -0.37 13.79
N PHE A 57 -15.42 -1.17 12.87
CA PHE A 57 -15.63 -0.77 11.47
C PHE A 57 -17.05 -0.29 11.16
N THR A 58 -18.04 -0.57 12.03
CA THR A 58 -19.45 -0.20 11.79
C THR A 58 -19.65 1.32 11.65
N ASP A 59 -18.97 2.11 12.49
CA ASP A 59 -18.94 3.57 12.39
C ASP A 59 -17.51 4.07 12.17
N TYR A 60 -16.85 3.51 11.13
CA TYR A 60 -15.44 3.82 10.89
C TYR A 60 -15.25 5.30 10.53
N PRO A 61 -14.43 6.08 11.29
CA PRO A 61 -14.32 7.52 11.09
C PRO A 61 -13.86 7.90 9.67
N LEU A 62 -14.37 9.03 9.18
CA LEU A 62 -14.12 9.47 7.79
C LEU A 62 -12.63 9.70 7.49
N LEU A 63 -11.89 10.32 8.41
CA LEU A 63 -10.49 10.66 8.19
C LEU A 63 -9.58 9.43 7.96
N PRO A 64 -9.56 8.41 8.83
CA PRO A 64 -8.80 7.19 8.57
C PRO A 64 -9.34 6.45 7.33
N ARG A 65 -10.66 6.46 7.08
CA ARG A 65 -11.24 5.89 5.86
C ARG A 65 -10.63 6.51 4.60
N ILE A 66 -10.52 7.83 4.53
CA ILE A 66 -9.91 8.55 3.39
C ILE A 66 -8.46 8.11 3.17
N PHE A 67 -7.66 8.05 4.24
CA PHE A 67 -6.27 7.61 4.12
C PHE A 67 -6.16 6.15 3.67
N TRP A 68 -7.05 5.27 4.16
CA TRP A 68 -7.10 3.89 3.71
C TRP A 68 -7.43 3.79 2.23
N THR A 69 -8.49 4.46 1.77
CA THR A 69 -8.90 4.50 0.36
C THR A 69 -7.78 5.01 -0.55
N ILE A 70 -7.13 6.13 -0.19
CA ILE A 70 -6.03 6.69 -0.97
C ILE A 70 -4.84 5.72 -0.98
N GLY A 71 -4.51 5.12 0.16
CA GLY A 71 -3.44 4.14 0.29
C GLY A 71 -3.62 2.95 -0.65
N ILE A 72 -4.81 2.35 -0.65
CA ILE A 72 -5.18 1.23 -1.53
C ILE A 72 -5.20 1.65 -2.99
N ALA A 73 -5.89 2.74 -3.33
CA ALA A 73 -6.04 3.17 -4.72
C ALA A 73 -4.70 3.52 -5.37
N SER A 74 -3.88 4.33 -4.69
CA SER A 74 -2.55 4.69 -5.20
C SER A 74 -1.59 3.50 -5.20
N GLY A 75 -1.71 2.60 -4.22
CA GLY A 75 -0.90 1.38 -4.11
C GLY A 75 -1.23 0.32 -5.15
N LEU A 76 -2.47 0.24 -5.63
CA LEU A 76 -2.87 -0.59 -6.78
C LEU A 76 -2.31 -0.06 -8.09
N VAL A 77 -2.40 1.25 -8.32
CA VAL A 77 -2.00 1.88 -9.58
C VAL A 77 -0.47 1.98 -9.69
N ALA A 78 0.23 2.21 -8.58
CA ALA A 78 1.68 2.32 -8.51
C ALA A 78 2.46 1.19 -9.20
N PRO A 79 2.26 -0.11 -8.88
CA PRO A 79 3.00 -1.20 -9.49
C PRO A 79 2.57 -1.46 -10.95
N LEU A 80 1.35 -1.09 -11.36
CA LEU A 80 0.99 -1.06 -12.78
C LEU A 80 1.82 -0.02 -13.53
N LEU A 81 1.97 1.18 -12.97
CA LEU A 81 2.85 2.22 -13.52
C LEU A 81 4.33 1.82 -13.50
N LEU A 82 4.74 0.99 -12.54
CA LEU A 82 6.07 0.39 -12.49
C LEU A 82 6.29 -0.60 -13.65
N LEU A 83 5.30 -1.45 -13.98
CA LEU A 83 5.35 -2.32 -15.18
C LEU A 83 5.46 -1.50 -16.47
N LEU A 84 4.71 -0.39 -16.55
CA LEU A 84 4.78 0.55 -17.66
C LEU A 84 6.06 1.39 -17.65
N ARG A 85 6.91 1.23 -16.64
CA ARG A 85 8.18 1.94 -16.44
C ARG A 85 8.02 3.46 -16.48
N THR A 86 6.99 3.98 -15.83
CA THR A 86 6.72 5.42 -15.78
C THR A 86 7.25 6.04 -14.49
N ARG A 87 7.76 7.27 -14.56
CA ARG A 87 8.23 8.05 -13.39
C ARG A 87 7.13 8.33 -12.39
N TRP A 88 5.87 8.32 -12.83
CA TRP A 88 4.68 8.49 -11.99
C TRP A 88 4.56 7.41 -10.90
N ALA A 89 5.15 6.23 -11.10
CA ALA A 89 5.22 5.20 -10.06
C ALA A 89 5.90 5.72 -8.78
N VAL A 90 6.85 6.65 -8.87
CA VAL A 90 7.51 7.26 -7.70
C VAL A 90 6.51 8.05 -6.86
N TRP A 91 5.65 8.84 -7.51
CA TRP A 91 4.68 9.69 -6.81
C TRP A 91 3.56 8.88 -6.18
N LEU A 92 3.01 7.89 -6.90
CA LEU A 92 1.94 7.05 -6.34
C LEU A 92 2.42 6.14 -5.21
N THR A 93 3.64 5.60 -5.29
CA THR A 93 4.22 4.84 -4.17
C THR A 93 4.46 5.72 -2.95
N LEU A 94 4.88 6.98 -3.14
CA LEU A 94 5.01 7.94 -2.04
C LEU A 94 3.65 8.28 -1.41
N ILE A 95 2.64 8.57 -2.23
CA ILE A 95 1.28 8.86 -1.78
C ILE A 95 0.75 7.67 -0.98
N SER A 96 0.89 6.45 -1.51
CA SER A 96 0.43 5.24 -0.82
C SER A 96 1.14 5.05 0.53
N ALA A 97 2.48 5.17 0.55
CA ALA A 97 3.25 5.06 1.79
C ALA A 97 2.87 6.13 2.83
N ALA A 98 2.70 7.38 2.40
CA ALA A 98 2.31 8.49 3.28
C ALA A 98 0.89 8.30 3.83
N SER A 99 -0.06 7.91 2.98
CA SER A 99 -1.44 7.65 3.42
C SER A 99 -1.51 6.50 4.42
N GLN A 100 -0.77 5.42 4.20
CA GLN A 100 -0.72 4.30 5.16
C GLN A 100 -0.02 4.66 6.45
N ALA A 101 1.02 5.50 6.41
CA ALA A 101 1.67 6.01 7.61
C ALA A 101 0.71 6.90 8.42
N CYS A 102 -0.04 7.79 7.77
CA CYS A 102 -1.07 8.60 8.42
C CYS A 102 -2.19 7.74 9.00
N LEU A 103 -2.67 6.74 8.24
CA LEU A 103 -3.66 5.78 8.73
C LEU A 103 -3.16 5.07 9.98
N SER A 104 -1.95 4.52 9.94
CA SER A 104 -1.34 3.80 11.06
C SER A 104 -1.19 4.72 12.27
N PHE A 105 -0.70 5.96 12.06
CA PHE A 105 -0.59 6.93 13.15
C PHE A 105 -1.95 7.19 13.83
N ILE A 106 -3.03 7.34 13.04
CA ILE A 106 -4.38 7.55 13.57
C ILE A 106 -4.86 6.29 14.32
N THR A 107 -4.78 5.13 13.70
CA THR A 107 -5.38 3.91 14.25
C THR A 107 -4.64 3.40 15.49
N PHE A 108 -3.31 3.38 15.45
CA PHE A 108 -2.50 2.98 16.60
C PHE A 108 -2.50 4.03 17.71
N GLY A 109 -2.49 5.33 17.38
CA GLY A 109 -2.43 6.39 18.38
C GLY A 109 -3.77 6.72 19.04
N PHE A 110 -4.87 6.59 18.30
CA PHE A 110 -6.17 7.14 18.72
C PHE A 110 -7.34 6.16 18.64
N MET A 111 -7.15 4.96 18.08
CA MET A 111 -8.23 3.98 17.91
C MET A 111 -7.93 2.62 18.56
N ASN A 112 -6.91 2.52 19.43
CA ASN A 112 -6.55 1.28 20.13
C ASN A 112 -6.37 0.06 19.18
N ARG A 113 -5.80 0.28 17.99
CA ARG A 113 -5.62 -0.76 16.96
C ARG A 113 -4.93 -2.01 17.51
N TRP A 114 -3.95 -1.83 18.40
CA TRP A 114 -3.18 -2.91 18.99
C TRP A 114 -4.03 -3.85 19.86
N ASP A 115 -4.84 -3.30 20.75
CA ASP A 115 -5.69 -4.08 21.64
C ASP A 115 -6.86 -4.73 20.88
N MET A 116 -7.34 -4.07 19.82
CA MET A 116 -8.48 -4.55 19.03
C MET A 116 -8.12 -5.72 18.09
N PHE A 117 -6.93 -5.70 17.48
CA PHE A 117 -6.53 -6.70 16.47
C PHE A 117 -5.34 -7.56 16.90
N GLY A 118 -4.77 -7.28 18.07
CA GLY A 118 -3.63 -8.00 18.62
C GLY A 118 -2.32 -7.73 17.88
N PRO A 119 -1.20 -8.29 18.40
CA PRO A 119 0.13 -8.03 17.86
C PRO A 119 0.32 -8.52 16.43
N GLN A 120 -0.24 -9.67 16.07
CA GLN A 120 0.00 -10.28 14.76
C GLN A 120 -0.53 -9.42 13.61
N MET A 121 -1.82 -9.03 13.65
CA MET A 121 -2.40 -8.16 12.63
C MET A 121 -1.78 -6.76 12.66
N SER A 122 -1.50 -6.24 13.86
CA SER A 122 -0.85 -4.93 14.03
C SER A 122 0.54 -4.87 13.40
N ILE A 123 1.34 -5.92 13.57
CA ILE A 123 2.66 -6.03 12.96
C ILE A 123 2.54 -6.19 11.44
N PHE A 124 1.54 -6.94 10.95
CA PHE A 124 1.28 -7.05 9.53
C PHE A 124 0.97 -5.68 8.92
N ASP A 125 0.04 -4.91 9.50
CA ASP A 125 -0.30 -3.54 9.07
C ASP A 125 0.94 -2.65 9.02
N ALA A 126 1.73 -2.64 10.10
CA ALA A 126 2.98 -1.87 10.16
C ALA A 126 3.99 -2.33 9.10
N SER A 127 4.04 -3.63 8.79
CA SER A 127 4.90 -4.18 7.74
C SER A 127 4.48 -3.69 6.36
N ILE A 128 3.18 -3.55 6.06
CA ILE A 128 2.70 -3.01 4.78
C ILE A 128 3.19 -1.57 4.58
N VAL A 129 3.18 -0.74 5.63
CA VAL A 129 3.76 0.62 5.59
C VAL A 129 5.23 0.57 5.20
N LEU A 130 6.02 -0.29 5.88
CA LEU A 130 7.45 -0.40 5.68
C LEU A 130 7.81 -0.91 4.28
N ILE A 131 7.16 -1.96 3.79
CA ILE A 131 7.44 -2.51 2.45
C ILE A 131 6.99 -1.55 1.35
N THR A 132 5.89 -0.82 1.55
CA THR A 132 5.45 0.20 0.59
C THR A 132 6.40 1.39 0.55
N PHE A 133 6.92 1.81 1.70
CA PHE A 133 7.98 2.81 1.74
C PHE A 133 9.27 2.29 1.06
N GLY A 134 9.60 1.01 1.25
CA GLY A 134 10.67 0.32 0.53
C GLY A 134 10.47 0.36 -1.00
N LEU A 135 9.24 0.13 -1.46
CA LEU A 135 8.87 0.24 -2.88
C LEU A 135 9.05 1.68 -3.39
N TYR A 136 8.66 2.70 -2.63
CA TYR A 136 8.92 4.09 -2.97
C TYR A 136 10.43 4.35 -3.17
N LEU A 137 11.26 3.90 -2.23
CA LEU A 137 12.72 4.04 -2.34
C LEU A 137 13.27 3.28 -3.55
N TYR A 138 12.71 2.12 -3.87
CA TYR A 138 13.06 1.34 -5.06
C TYR A 138 12.69 2.10 -6.34
N CYS A 139 11.45 2.56 -6.49
CA CYS A 139 10.98 3.34 -7.63
C CYS A 139 11.83 4.61 -7.83
N ARG A 140 12.13 5.32 -6.74
CA ARG A 140 12.98 6.52 -6.79
C ARG A 140 14.38 6.21 -7.33
N ARG A 141 14.99 5.09 -6.92
CA ARG A 141 16.28 4.64 -7.44
C ARG A 141 16.19 4.23 -8.92
N MET A 142 15.13 3.54 -9.34
CA MET A 142 14.93 3.17 -10.75
C MET A 142 14.72 4.39 -11.65
N ALA A 143 14.00 5.41 -11.17
CA ALA A 143 13.87 6.70 -11.87
C ALA A 143 15.22 7.41 -11.99
N ALA A 144 16.02 7.47 -10.91
CA ALA A 144 17.35 8.10 -10.93
C ALA A 144 18.33 7.40 -11.90
N ARG A 145 18.16 6.09 -12.14
CA ARG A 145 18.93 5.31 -13.12
C ARG A 145 18.39 5.40 -14.55
N GLY A 146 17.32 6.16 -14.79
CA GLY A 146 16.70 6.26 -16.12
C GLY A 146 15.97 4.99 -16.58
N VAL A 147 15.69 4.05 -15.67
CA VAL A 147 14.88 2.86 -15.94
C VAL A 147 13.40 3.22 -16.05
N LEU A 148 12.93 4.16 -15.20
CA LEU A 148 11.58 4.74 -15.28
C LEU A 148 11.62 6.05 -16.08
N ARG A 149 10.68 6.20 -17.00
CA ARG A 149 10.61 7.30 -17.97
C ARG A 149 9.54 8.33 -17.64
#